data_AF-A0AAV7MQT5-F1
#
_entry.id   AF-A0AAV7MQT5-F1
#
_cell.length_a   1.000
_cell.length_b   1.000
_cell.length_c   1.000
_cell.angle_alpha   90.00
_cell.angle_beta   90.00
_cell.angle_gamma   90.00
#
_symmetry.space_group_name_H-M   'P 1'
#
loop_
_entity.id
_entity.type
_entity.pdbx_description
1 polymer ?
#
loop_
_entity_poly.entity_id
_entity_poly.type
_entity_poly.pdbx_seq_one_letter_code
_entity_poly.pdbx_strand_id
1 'polypeptide(L)'
;MIGSLSADITTRFDFSESNQKKIWGMCEDLGKKVDDLADRTAALEGAFSDLKTVVDLKKKEIHNLKAKEEECQVKLADLENNQKRNNLRIINAPEGLHGNYLKAFVMIMIEVGVQVDEPEEVIFRDIQRVPCDPFRKFPSVANQERF
;
A
#
# COMPACT_ATOMS: atom_id res chain seq x y z
N MET A 1 -76.45 43.42 10.75
CA MET A 1 -76.09 42.10 10.16
C MET A 1 -75.18 42.21 8.95
N ILE A 2 -75.47 43.06 7.95
CA ILE A 2 -74.63 43.14 6.73
C ILE A 2 -73.22 43.69 7.02
N GLY A 3 -73.10 44.74 7.85
CA GLY A 3 -71.79 45.31 8.21
C GLY A 3 -70.87 44.35 8.99
N SER A 4 -71.43 43.50 9.86
CA SER A 4 -70.64 42.50 10.60
C SER A 4 -70.16 41.36 9.71
N LEU A 5 -70.97 40.95 8.74
CA LEU A 5 -70.57 39.95 7.74
C LEU A 5 -69.47 40.49 6.82
N SER A 6 -69.57 41.75 6.39
CA SER A 6 -68.54 42.41 5.59
C SER A 6 -67.20 42.47 6.34
N ALA A 7 -67.22 42.80 7.63
CA ALA A 7 -66.01 42.84 8.45
C ALA A 7 -65.35 41.46 8.61
N ASP A 8 -66.13 40.40 8.83
CA ASP A 8 -65.60 39.02 8.95
C ASP A 8 -65.02 38.51 7.62
N ILE A 9 -65.59 38.91 6.48
CA ILE A 9 -65.03 38.59 5.16
C ILE A 9 -63.69 39.30 4.94
N THR A 10 -63.61 40.59 5.28
CA THR A 10 -62.37 41.37 5.14
C THR A 10 -61.23 40.79 6.00
N THR A 11 -61.48 40.47 7.27
CA THR A 11 -60.44 39.91 8.15
C THR A 11 -59.94 38.54 7.67
N ARG A 12 -60.82 37.69 7.14
CA ARG A 12 -60.42 36.41 6.54
C ARG A 12 -59.61 36.59 5.26
N PHE A 13 -59.96 37.59 4.45
CA PHE A 13 -59.21 37.91 3.25
C PHE A 13 -57.80 38.41 3.59
N ASP A 14 -57.67 39.35 4.54
CA ASP A 14 -56.38 39.86 5.00
C ASP A 14 -55.49 38.75 5.60
N PHE A 15 -56.11 37.83 6.36
CA PHE A 15 -55.41 36.66 6.89
C PHE A 15 -54.91 35.72 5.78
N SER A 16 -55.75 35.47 4.77
CA SER A 16 -55.38 34.68 3.60
C SER A 16 -54.22 35.31 2.82
N GLU A 17 -54.27 36.63 2.58
CA GLU A 17 -53.21 37.37 1.89
C GLU A 17 -51.89 37.33 2.67
N SER A 18 -51.95 37.49 4.00
CA SER A 18 -50.78 37.37 4.87
C SER A 18 -50.14 35.98 4.78
N ASN A 19 -50.95 34.92 4.77
CA ASN A 19 -50.46 33.56 4.63
C ASN A 19 -49.86 33.30 3.24
N GLN A 20 -50.48 33.81 2.17
CA GLN A 20 -49.92 33.72 0.83
C GLN A 20 -48.54 34.38 0.74
N LYS A 21 -48.36 35.57 1.32
CA LYS A 21 -47.06 36.26 1.39
C LYS A 21 -46.02 35.44 2.14
N LYS A 22 -46.38 34.83 3.28
CA LYS A 22 -45.47 33.96 4.04
C LYS A 22 -45.05 32.73 3.25
N ILE A 23 -46.00 32.05 2.62
CA ILE A 23 -45.72 30.86 1.80
C ILE A 23 -44.81 31.25 0.65
N TRP A 24 -45.06 32.39 -0.01
CA TRP A 24 -44.21 32.88 -1.09
C TRP A 24 -42.77 33.15 -0.61
N GLY A 25 -42.61 33.81 0.53
CA GLY A 25 -41.29 34.03 1.12
C GLY A 25 -40.56 32.72 1.45
N MET A 26 -41.27 31.73 2.01
CA MET A 26 -40.71 30.40 2.25
C MET A 26 -40.30 29.70 0.96
N CYS A 27 -41.09 29.81 -0.10
CA CYS A 27 -40.76 29.26 -1.42
C CYS A 27 -39.52 29.91 -2.01
N GLU A 28 -39.37 31.24 -1.88
CA GLU A 28 -38.18 31.96 -2.36
C GLU A 28 -36.92 31.54 -1.57
N ASP A 29 -37.02 31.44 -0.25
CA ASP A 29 -35.91 30.99 0.60
C ASP A 29 -35.51 29.54 0.31
N LEU A 30 -36.50 28.66 0.06
CA LEU A 30 -36.25 27.30 -0.38
C LEU A 30 -35.58 27.28 -1.76
N GLY A 31 -36.01 28.12 -2.70
CA GLY A 31 -35.37 28.26 -4.01
C GLY A 31 -33.90 28.61 -3.88
N LYS A 32 -33.56 29.63 -3.08
CA LYS A 32 -32.16 30.02 -2.82
C LYS A 32 -31.33 28.88 -2.22
N LYS A 33 -31.90 28.09 -1.30
CA LYS A 33 -31.22 26.93 -0.73
C LYS A 33 -31.00 25.81 -1.75
N VAL A 34 -31.96 25.59 -2.64
CA VAL A 34 -31.81 24.61 -3.72
C VAL A 34 -30.70 25.04 -4.68
N ASP A 35 -30.64 26.33 -5.03
CA ASP A 35 -29.58 26.87 -5.89
C ASP A 35 -28.19 26.73 -5.24
N ASP A 36 -28.04 27.09 -3.95
CA ASP A 36 -26.78 26.89 -3.22
C ASP A 36 -26.34 25.42 -3.17
N LEU A 37 -27.29 24.51 -2.94
CA LEU A 37 -27.00 23.08 -2.94
C LEU A 37 -26.62 22.57 -4.34
N ALA A 38 -27.22 23.10 -5.41
CA ALA A 38 -26.87 22.77 -6.77
C ALA A 38 -25.44 23.21 -7.10
N ASP A 39 -25.07 24.45 -6.76
CA ASP A 39 -23.73 24.99 -6.98
C ASP A 39 -22.67 24.20 -6.21
N ARG A 40 -22.96 23.85 -4.95
CA ARG A 40 -22.06 23.03 -4.12
C ARG A 40 -21.91 21.62 -4.67
N THR A 41 -22.98 21.05 -5.21
CA THR A 41 -22.94 19.72 -5.83
C THR A 41 -22.08 19.74 -7.10
N ALA A 42 -22.26 20.74 -7.96
CA ALA A 42 -21.44 20.91 -9.16
C ALA A 42 -19.94 21.09 -8.82
N ALA A 43 -19.63 21.88 -7.79
CA ALA A 43 -18.25 22.05 -7.33
C ALA A 43 -17.65 20.74 -6.80
N LEU A 44 -18.41 19.94 -6.04
CA LEU A 44 -17.97 18.64 -5.54
C LEU A 44 -17.76 17.62 -6.67
N GLU A 45 -18.64 17.61 -7.68
CA GLU A 45 -18.49 16.76 -8.86
C GLU A 45 -17.22 17.11 -9.64
N GLY A 46 -16.91 18.40 -9.80
CA GLY A 46 -15.66 18.86 -10.40
C GLY A 46 -14.43 18.39 -9.62
N ALA A 47 -14.41 18.63 -8.31
CA ALA A 47 -13.31 18.19 -7.45
C ALA A 47 -13.13 16.66 -7.46
N PHE A 48 -14.23 15.90 -7.53
CA PHE A 48 -14.19 14.45 -7.63
C PHE A 48 -13.60 13.98 -8.96
N SER A 49 -13.96 14.63 -10.06
CA SER A 49 -13.36 14.37 -11.38
C SER A 49 -11.85 14.61 -11.36
N ASP A 50 -11.41 15.74 -10.82
CA ASP A 50 -9.98 16.06 -10.71
C ASP A 50 -9.24 15.03 -9.85
N LEU A 51 -9.79 14.68 -8.69
CA LEU A 51 -9.20 13.67 -7.81
C LEU A 51 -9.09 12.30 -8.49
N LYS A 52 -10.09 11.91 -9.28
CA LYS A 52 -10.06 10.68 -10.08
C LYS A 52 -8.90 10.69 -11.08
N THR A 53 -8.67 11.81 -11.77
CA THR A 53 -7.52 11.92 -12.69
C THR A 53 -6.18 11.77 -11.96
N VAL A 54 -6.03 12.40 -10.79
CA VAL A 54 -4.82 12.28 -9.96
C VAL A 54 -4.60 10.83 -9.52
N VAL A 55 -5.65 10.14 -9.06
CA VAL A 55 -5.57 8.73 -8.67
C VAL A 55 -5.11 7.85 -9.84
N ASP A 56 -5.64 8.07 -11.04
CA ASP A 56 -5.25 7.28 -12.21
C ASP A 56 -3.79 7.55 -12.64
N LEU A 57 -3.33 8.80 -12.53
CA LEU A 57 -1.91 9.14 -12.72
C LEU A 57 -1.01 8.44 -11.70
N LYS A 58 -1.37 8.48 -10.41
CA LYS A 58 -0.61 7.83 -9.34
C LYS A 58 -0.58 6.32 -9.48
N LYS A 59 -1.67 5.68 -9.94
CA LYS A 59 -1.67 4.24 -10.26
C LYS A 59 -0.66 3.90 -11.35
N LYS A 60 -0.58 4.71 -12.42
CA LYS A 60 0.41 4.53 -13.50
C LYS A 60 1.84 4.71 -12.98
N GLU A 61 2.09 5.72 -12.15
CA GLU A 61 3.40 5.93 -11.53
C GLU A 61 3.82 4.72 -10.67
N ILE A 62 2.92 4.20 -9.83
CA ILE A 62 3.17 3.01 -9.00
C ILE A 62 3.52 1.80 -9.87
N HIS A 63 2.76 1.57 -10.96
CA HIS A 63 3.04 0.47 -11.88
C HIS A 63 4.42 0.60 -12.52
N ASN A 64 4.80 1.80 -12.94
CA ASN A 64 6.12 2.06 -13.52
C ASN A 64 7.24 1.87 -12.51
N LEU A 65 7.05 2.28 -11.26
CA LEU A 65 8.03 2.08 -10.20
C LEU A 65 8.20 0.59 -9.86
N LYS A 66 7.12 -0.18 -9.80
CA LYS A 66 7.18 -1.63 -9.60
C LYS A 66 7.93 -2.34 -10.73
N ALA A 67 7.68 -1.98 -11.98
CA ALA A 67 8.41 -2.55 -13.11
C ALA A 67 9.92 -2.25 -13.03
N LYS A 68 10.30 -1.04 -12.61
CA LYS A 68 11.71 -0.68 -12.38
C LYS A 68 12.32 -1.42 -11.20
N GLU A 69 11.56 -1.62 -10.13
CA GLU A 69 12.00 -2.40 -8.97
C GLU A 69 12.30 -3.85 -9.38
N GLU A 70 11.38 -4.48 -10.12
CA GLU A 70 11.57 -5.84 -10.66
C GLU A 70 12.80 -5.92 -11.57
N GLU A 71 12.98 -4.96 -12.47
CA GLU A 71 14.17 -4.88 -13.33
C GLU A 71 15.47 -4.78 -12.53
N CYS A 72 15.49 -3.94 -11.49
CA CYS A 72 16.63 -3.79 -10.58
C CYS A 72 16.90 -5.07 -9.79
N GLN A 73 15.87 -5.77 -9.32
CA GLN A 73 16.02 -7.04 -8.60
C GLN A 73 16.62 -8.13 -9.50
N VAL A 74 16.19 -8.23 -10.75
CA VAL A 74 16.77 -9.17 -11.73
C VAL A 74 18.26 -8.85 -11.95
N LYS A 75 18.60 -7.58 -12.17
CA LYS A 75 20.00 -7.15 -12.33
C LYS A 75 20.86 -7.45 -11.11
N LEU A 76 20.33 -7.25 -9.91
CA LEU A 76 21.02 -7.59 -8.66
C LEU A 76 21.27 -9.09 -8.56
N ALA A 77 20.25 -9.92 -8.84
CA ALA A 77 20.41 -11.37 -8.83
C ALA A 77 21.46 -11.83 -9.84
N ASP A 78 21.48 -11.25 -11.04
CA ASP A 78 22.48 -11.54 -12.07
C ASP A 78 23.90 -11.16 -11.62
N LEU A 79 24.06 -9.98 -11.03
CA LEU A 79 25.36 -9.52 -10.50
C LEU A 79 25.84 -10.39 -9.34
N GLU A 80 24.95 -10.75 -8.41
CA GLU A 80 25.29 -11.66 -7.31
C GLU A 80 25.69 -13.04 -7.81
N ASN A 81 24.96 -13.58 -8.78
CA ASN A 81 25.30 -14.86 -9.40
C ASN A 81 26.66 -14.77 -10.08
N ASN A 82 26.92 -13.71 -10.85
CA ASN A 82 28.21 -13.49 -11.50
C ASN A 82 29.36 -13.34 -10.52
N GLN A 83 29.14 -12.66 -9.38
CA GLN A 83 30.14 -12.55 -8.32
C GLN A 83 30.43 -13.90 -7.66
N LYS A 84 29.42 -14.75 -7.48
CA LYS A 84 29.53 -16.05 -6.81
C LYS A 84 29.98 -17.18 -7.74
N ARG A 85 29.96 -17.00 -9.07
CA ARG A 85 30.28 -18.05 -10.06
C ARG A 85 31.61 -18.77 -9.83
N ASN A 86 32.62 -18.05 -9.34
CA ASN A 86 33.96 -18.61 -9.10
C ASN A 86 34.22 -18.94 -7.63
N ASN A 87 33.21 -18.79 -6.76
CA ASN A 87 33.33 -19.05 -5.33
C ASN A 87 32.80 -20.45 -5.03
N LEU A 88 33.64 -21.30 -4.48
CA LEU A 88 33.24 -22.60 -3.95
C LEU A 88 32.99 -22.49 -2.45
N ARG A 89 31.87 -23.04 -1.99
CA ARG A 89 31.54 -23.11 -0.57
C ARG A 89 31.80 -24.53 -0.06
N ILE A 90 32.79 -24.67 0.82
CA ILE A 90 33.07 -25.93 1.50
C ILE A 90 32.27 -25.94 2.81
N ILE A 91 31.38 -26.91 2.97
CA ILE A 91 30.55 -27.09 4.17
C ILE A 91 31.21 -28.17 5.03
N ASN A 92 31.15 -28.06 6.37
CA ASN A 92 31.75 -28.99 7.33
C ASN A 92 33.29 -29.08 7.29
N ALA A 93 33.98 -28.02 6.85
CA ALA A 93 35.43 -27.95 7.02
C ALA A 93 35.79 -27.88 8.52
N PRO A 94 36.82 -28.61 8.99
CA PRO A 94 37.25 -28.56 10.37
C PRO A 94 37.63 -27.13 10.80
N GLU A 95 37.20 -26.73 11.99
CA GLU A 95 37.54 -25.43 12.57
C GLU A 95 39.06 -25.32 12.80
N GLY A 96 39.62 -24.11 12.67
CA GLY A 96 41.07 -23.87 12.78
C GLY A 96 41.85 -23.96 11.46
N LEU A 97 41.21 -24.33 10.35
CA LEU A 97 41.80 -24.26 9.01
C LEU A 97 41.90 -22.80 8.54
N HIS A 98 43.05 -22.18 8.77
CA HIS A 98 43.33 -20.80 8.37
C HIS A 98 44.66 -20.70 7.62
N GLY A 99 44.80 -19.69 6.76
CA GLY A 99 46.04 -19.41 6.04
C GLY A 99 46.54 -20.59 5.19
N ASN A 100 47.80 -20.99 5.39
CA ASN A 100 48.45 -22.04 4.58
C ASN A 100 47.81 -23.43 4.76
N TYR A 101 47.20 -23.71 5.91
CA TYR A 101 46.56 -25.00 6.18
C TYR A 101 45.30 -25.22 5.34
N LEU A 102 44.56 -24.15 5.03
CA LEU A 102 43.40 -24.22 4.13
C LEU A 102 43.81 -24.60 2.71
N LYS A 103 44.91 -24.03 2.20
CA LYS A 103 45.43 -24.35 0.87
C LYS A 103 45.86 -25.81 0.78
N ALA A 104 46.58 -26.31 1.78
CA ALA A 104 46.98 -27.71 1.85
C ALA A 104 45.77 -28.66 1.90
N PHE A 105 44.77 -28.32 2.71
CA PHE A 105 43.51 -29.09 2.79
C PHE A 105 42.78 -29.17 1.44
N VAL A 106 42.66 -28.04 0.73
CA VAL A 106 42.01 -28.02 -0.60
C VAL A 106 42.82 -28.84 -1.62
N MET A 107 44.16 -28.81 -1.58
CA MET A 107 44.97 -29.63 -2.48
C MET A 107 44.80 -31.13 -2.23
N ILE A 108 44.73 -31.55 -0.96
CA ILE A 108 44.46 -32.94 -0.59
C ILE A 108 43.07 -33.37 -1.10
N MET A 109 42.05 -32.52 -0.96
CA MET A 109 40.70 -32.80 -1.49
C MET A 109 40.70 -33.00 -3.01
N ILE A 110 41.51 -32.26 -3.75
CA ILE A 110 41.65 -32.40 -5.20
C ILE A 110 42.38 -33.70 -5.56
N GLU A 111 43.47 -34.02 -4.86
CA GLU A 111 44.30 -35.21 -5.12
C GLU A 111 43.59 -36.52 -4.78
N VAL A 112 42.86 -36.56 -3.65
CA VAL A 112 42.07 -37.73 -3.24
C VAL A 112 40.85 -37.91 -4.16
N GLY A 113 40.46 -36.85 -4.87
CA GLY A 113 39.24 -36.80 -5.66
C GLY A 113 38.04 -36.60 -4.74
N VAL A 114 37.36 -35.47 -4.87
CA VAL A 114 36.04 -35.31 -4.26
C VAL A 114 35.09 -36.26 -4.99
N GLN A 115 34.73 -37.38 -4.36
CA GLN A 115 33.57 -38.15 -4.79
C GLN A 115 32.35 -37.26 -4.55
N VAL A 116 31.84 -36.67 -5.63
CA VAL A 116 30.53 -36.05 -5.62
C VAL A 116 29.57 -37.23 -5.66
N ASP A 117 29.18 -37.71 -4.49
CA ASP A 117 28.02 -38.59 -4.39
C ASP A 117 26.85 -37.84 -5.05
N GLU A 118 26.31 -38.40 -6.13
CA GLU A 118 25.06 -37.91 -6.69
C GLU A 118 24.05 -37.89 -5.54
N PRO A 119 23.35 -36.76 -5.31
CA PRO A 119 22.48 -36.66 -4.16
C PRO A 119 21.32 -37.66 -4.34
N GLU A 120 21.34 -38.75 -3.57
CA GLU A 120 20.12 -39.47 -3.21
C GLU A 120 19.14 -38.42 -2.68
N GLU A 121 18.06 -38.22 -3.43
CA GLU A 121 16.91 -37.35 -3.16
C GLU A 121 17.05 -36.51 -1.88
N VAL A 122 17.80 -35.41 -1.97
CA VAL A 122 17.61 -34.32 -1.02
C VAL A 122 16.21 -33.81 -1.33
N ILE A 123 15.25 -34.29 -0.54
CA ILE A 123 13.91 -33.76 -0.44
C ILE A 123 14.07 -32.24 -0.47
N PHE A 124 13.62 -31.62 -1.56
CA PHE A 124 13.34 -30.18 -1.61
C PHE A 124 12.17 -29.93 -0.64
N ARG A 125 12.42 -30.14 0.66
CA ARG A 125 11.57 -29.69 1.73
C ARG A 125 11.80 -28.21 1.75
N ASP A 126 10.93 -27.53 1.01
CA ASP A 126 10.67 -26.11 1.07
C ASP A 126 11.93 -25.31 1.39
N ILE A 127 12.60 -24.86 0.32
CA ILE A 127 13.09 -23.48 0.37
C ILE A 127 11.82 -22.63 0.51
N GLN A 128 11.25 -22.59 1.72
CA GLN A 128 10.40 -21.50 2.12
C GLN A 128 11.28 -20.30 1.85
N ARG A 129 10.93 -19.55 0.82
CA ARG A 129 11.27 -18.13 0.72
C ARG A 129 10.95 -17.58 2.10
N VAL A 130 11.96 -17.45 2.95
CA VAL A 130 11.79 -16.72 4.21
C VAL A 130 11.36 -15.34 3.73
N PRO A 131 10.12 -14.90 4.01
CA PRO A 131 9.75 -13.55 3.68
C PRO A 131 10.74 -12.69 4.45
N CYS A 132 11.52 -11.88 3.73
CA CYS A 132 12.30 -10.82 4.36
C CYS A 132 11.28 -9.86 4.97
N ASP A 133 10.90 -10.11 6.22
CA ASP A 133 9.99 -9.28 6.99
C ASP A 133 10.82 -8.11 7.53
N PRO A 134 10.64 -6.87 7.03
CA PRO A 134 11.54 -5.75 7.33
C PRO A 134 11.43 -5.24 8.77
N PHE A 135 10.63 -5.88 9.63
CA PHE A 135 10.35 -5.44 10.99
C PHE A 135 10.77 -6.42 12.10
N ARG A 136 11.52 -7.48 11.79
CA ARG A 136 11.99 -8.41 12.83
C ARG A 136 13.09 -7.76 13.68
N LYS A 137 12.68 -7.10 14.77
CA LYS A 137 13.58 -6.63 15.83
C LYS A 137 14.34 -7.82 16.40
N PHE A 138 15.66 -7.83 16.25
CA PHE A 138 16.53 -8.75 16.97
C PHE A 138 16.38 -8.50 18.48
N PRO A 139 16.14 -9.53 19.32
CA PRO A 139 16.28 -9.36 20.75
C PRO A 139 17.75 -9.08 21.05
N SER A 140 18.02 -7.95 21.70
CA SER A 140 19.35 -7.58 22.16
C SER A 140 19.90 -8.67 23.06
N VAL A 141 21.13 -9.10 22.78
CA VAL A 141 21.91 -10.00 23.63
C VAL A 141 22.24 -9.26 24.93
N ALA A 142 21.31 -9.29 25.87
CA ALA A 142 21.50 -8.92 27.26
C ALA A 142 20.77 -9.99 28.07
N ASN A 143 21.50 -11.07 28.35
CA ASN A 143 21.42 -11.89 29.57
C ASN A 143 22.29 -13.14 29.35
N GLN A 144 23.58 -12.91 29.48
CA GLN A 144 24.51 -13.88 30.03
C GLN A 144 24.17 -14.06 31.52
N GLU A 145 24.40 -15.26 32.05
CA GLU A 145 24.43 -15.61 33.48
C GLU A 145 23.09 -15.80 34.19
N ARG A 146 22.69 -17.07 34.38
CA ARG A 146 22.72 -17.74 35.70
C ARG A 146 22.05 -19.13 35.65
N PHE A 147 22.74 -20.07 36.29
CA PHE A 147 22.42 -21.46 36.62
C PHE A 147 22.62 -22.52 35.54
#